data_AF-A0AB35WMA5-F1
#
_entry.id   AF-A0AB35WMA5-F1
#
_cell.length_a   1.000
_cell.length_b   1.000
_cell.length_c   1.000
_cell.angle_alpha   90.00
_cell.angle_beta   90.00
_cell.angle_gamma   90.00
#
_symmetry.space_group_name_H-M   'P 1'
#
loop_
_entity.id
_entity.type
_entity.pdbx_description
1 polymer ?
#
loop_
_entity_poly.entity_id
_entity_poly.type
_entity_poly.pdbx_seq_one_letter_code
_entity_poly.pdbx_strand_id
1 'polypeptide(L)' 'MTPNDPKHDDKVPRPLSSEEAQQGGQVRGPVLEHPDPDTEAVDKVITPTSIKEKEEETREIERNLAEVEDKARR' A
#
# COMPACT_ATOMS: atom_id res chain seq x y z
N MET A 1 22.13 46.16 -32.66
CA MET A 1 20.80 45.61 -32.35
C MET A 1 21.01 44.44 -31.41
N THR A 2 20.75 44.62 -30.12
CA THR A 2 20.72 43.53 -29.14
C THR A 2 19.28 43.02 -29.07
N PRO A 3 18.97 41.78 -29.45
CA PRO A 3 17.63 41.25 -29.23
C PRO A 3 17.51 40.84 -27.75
N ASN A 4 16.59 41.51 -27.05
CA ASN A 4 15.90 40.91 -25.92
C ASN A 4 15.16 39.66 -26.42
N ASP A 5 15.15 38.56 -25.66
CA ASP A 5 13.88 37.97 -25.23
C ASP A 5 14.04 36.86 -24.17
N PRO A 6 13.00 36.64 -23.35
CA PRO A 6 13.08 36.08 -22.02
C PRO A 6 12.98 34.55 -22.02
N LYS A 7 13.65 33.94 -21.03
CA LYS A 7 13.27 32.70 -20.33
C LYS A 7 12.29 31.80 -21.11
N HIS A 8 12.83 30.90 -21.91
CA HIS A 8 12.14 29.64 -22.20
C HIS A 8 12.09 28.84 -20.90
N ASP A 9 11.08 29.10 -20.08
CA ASP A 9 10.67 28.18 -19.02
C ASP A 9 10.08 26.96 -19.72
N ASP A 10 10.94 25.98 -20.01
CA ASP A 10 10.53 24.64 -20.38
C ASP A 10 9.48 24.18 -19.36
N LYS A 11 8.24 24.00 -19.84
CA LYS A 11 7.09 23.59 -19.01
C LYS A 11 7.09 22.09 -18.76
N VAL A 12 8.04 21.36 -19.34
CA VAL A 12 8.17 19.93 -19.13
C VAL A 12 8.89 19.71 -17.80
N PRO A 13 8.25 19.07 -16.81
CA PRO A 13 8.93 18.72 -15.56
C PRO A 13 10.07 17.74 -15.87
N ARG A 14 11.25 18.00 -15.32
CA ARG A 14 12.38 17.07 -15.43
C ARG A 14 12.03 15.76 -14.70
N PRO A 15 12.17 14.60 -15.36
CA PRO A 15 11.94 13.32 -14.70
C PRO A 15 12.99 13.11 -13.60
N LEU A 16 12.54 12.65 -12.43
CA LEU A 16 13.41 12.32 -11.30
C LEU A 16 14.01 10.93 -11.50
N SER A 17 15.33 10.78 -11.30
CA SER A 17 15.99 9.47 -11.23
C SER A 17 15.60 8.73 -9.94
N SER A 18 15.62 7.40 -9.96
CA SER A 18 15.38 6.56 -8.77
C SER A 18 16.33 6.90 -7.62
N GLU A 19 17.58 7.23 -7.93
CA GLU A 19 18.59 7.62 -6.93
C GLU A 19 18.25 8.97 -6.29
N GLU A 20 17.80 9.95 -7.08
CA GLU A 20 17.37 11.27 -6.60
C GLU A 20 16.08 11.18 -5.77
N ALA A 21 15.15 10.29 -6.15
CA ALA A 21 13.90 10.06 -5.42
C ALA A 21 14.12 9.45 -4.02
N GLN A 22 15.18 8.66 -3.86
CA GLN A 22 15.51 7.98 -2.59
C GLN A 22 16.28 8.87 -1.60
N GLN A 23 16.87 9.97 -2.05
CA GLN A 23 17.67 10.89 -1.22
C GLN A 23 16.83 11.79 -0.28
N GLY A 24 15.51 11.61 -0.24
CA GLY A 24 14.63 12.29 0.72
C GLY A 24 14.42 13.79 0.44
N GLY A 25 14.73 14.25 -0.78
CA GLY A 25 14.41 15.61 -1.21
C GLY A 25 12.90 15.84 -1.17
N GLN A 26 12.47 17.00 -0.65
CA GLN A 26 11.05 17.38 -0.64
C GLN A 26 10.52 17.46 -2.08
N VAL A 27 9.81 16.42 -2.51
CA VAL A 27 9.06 16.42 -3.76
C VAL A 27 7.92 17.41 -3.59
N ARG A 28 8.01 18.59 -4.22
CA ARG A 28 6.90 19.57 -4.31
C ARG A 28 5.83 19.12 -5.31
N GLY A 29 5.52 17.83 -5.31
CA GLY A 29 4.42 17.25 -6.07
C GLY A 29 3.11 17.36 -5.27
N PRO A 30 1.95 17.15 -5.91
CA PRO A 30 0.71 17.00 -5.18
C PRO A 30 0.89 15.90 -4.13
N VAL A 31 0.58 16.23 -2.88
CA VAL A 31 0.54 15.25 -1.80
C VAL A 31 -0.48 14.19 -2.22
N LEU A 32 -0.09 12.91 -2.20
CA LEU A 32 -1.04 11.81 -2.42
C LEU A 32 -2.20 12.01 -1.45
N GLU A 33 -3.43 12.00 -1.97
CA GLU A 33 -4.61 12.19 -1.15
C GLU A 33 -4.65 11.12 -0.05
N HIS A 34 -5.05 11.53 1.14
CA HIS A 34 -5.26 10.57 2.22
C HIS A 34 -6.35 9.56 1.78
N PRO A 35 -6.16 8.26 2.05
CA PRO A 35 -7.17 7.26 1.74
C PRO A 35 -8.51 7.64 2.36
N ASP A 36 -9.60 7.31 1.68
CA ASP A 36 -10.94 7.51 2.23
C ASP A 36 -11.09 6.70 3.53
N PRO A 37 -11.41 7.33 4.67
CA PRO A 37 -11.53 6.65 5.96
C PRO A 37 -12.56 5.51 5.95
N ASP A 38 -13.58 5.58 5.09
CA ASP A 38 -14.60 4.53 4.95
C ASP A 38 -14.06 3.29 4.24
N THR A 39 -12.93 3.41 3.53
CA THR A 39 -12.26 2.32 2.80
C THR A 39 -10.88 1.98 3.35
N GLU A 40 -10.35 2.77 4.29
CA GLU A 40 -9.03 2.56 4.90
C GLU A 40 -8.91 1.16 5.54
N ALA A 41 -10.00 0.70 6.17
CA ALA A 41 -10.06 -0.65 6.71
C ALA A 41 -10.01 -1.69 5.59
N VAL A 42 -10.77 -1.52 4.51
CA VAL A 42 -10.80 -2.47 3.38
C VAL A 42 -9.42 -2.60 2.72
N ASP A 43 -8.72 -1.49 2.52
CA ASP A 43 -7.39 -1.43 1.89
C ASP A 43 -6.30 -2.11 2.75
N LYS A 44 -6.48 -2.13 4.08
CA LYS A 44 -5.62 -2.83 5.04
C LYS A 44 -6.06 -4.27 5.35
N VAL A 45 -7.32 -4.62 5.11
CA VAL A 45 -7.94 -5.89 5.54
C VAL A 45 -7.70 -7.02 4.53
N ILE A 46 -7.49 -6.72 3.23
CA ILE A 46 -7.25 -7.75 2.20
C ILE A 46 -5.78 -7.75 1.78
N THR A 47 -4.87 -7.89 2.75
CA THR A 47 -3.46 -8.17 2.44
C THR A 47 -3.27 -9.68 2.29
N PRO A 48 -2.28 -10.14 1.50
CA PRO A 48 -1.95 -11.57 1.45
C PRO A 48 -1.63 -12.17 2.82
N THR A 49 -1.10 -11.37 3.76
CA THR A 49 -0.79 -11.80 5.13
C THR A 49 -2.06 -12.02 5.94
N SER A 50 -3.00 -11.08 5.94
CA SER A 50 -4.26 -11.21 6.70
C SER A 50 -5.12 -12.38 6.22
N ILE A 51 -5.12 -12.67 4.91
CA ILE A 51 -5.79 -13.85 4.37
C ILE A 51 -5.18 -15.14 4.93
N LYS A 52 -3.84 -15.26 4.93
CA LYS A 52 -3.14 -16.45 5.44
C LYS A 52 -3.37 -16.66 6.94
N GLU A 53 -3.37 -15.59 7.73
CA GLU A 53 -3.68 -15.65 9.16
C GLU A 53 -5.10 -16.21 9.39
N LYS A 54 -6.08 -15.73 8.64
CA LYS A 54 -7.48 -16.23 8.73
C LYS A 54 -7.62 -17.69 8.30
N GLU A 55 -6.89 -18.12 7.28
CA GLU A 55 -6.85 -19.53 6.89
C GLU A 55 -6.27 -20.42 8.00
N GLU A 56 -5.23 -19.96 8.68
CA GLU A 56 -4.60 -20.72 9.77
C GLU A 56 -5.51 -20.82 11.00
N GLU A 57 -6.13 -19.70 11.41
CA GLU A 57 -7.16 -19.67 12.46
C GLU A 57 -8.29 -20.68 12.15
N THR A 58 -8.77 -20.68 10.90
CA THR A 58 -9.85 -21.58 10.47
C THR A 58 -9.43 -23.05 10.58
N ARG A 59 -8.22 -23.39 10.11
CA ARG A 59 -7.70 -24.77 10.20
C ARG A 59 -7.53 -25.22 11.65
N GLU A 60 -7.18 -24.33 12.57
CA GLU A 60 -7.09 -24.66 13.99
C GLU A 60 -8.45 -24.95 14.60
N ILE A 61 -9.46 -24.13 14.28
CA ILE A 61 -10.85 -24.34 14.72
C ILE A 61 -11.36 -25.70 14.24
N GLU A 62 -11.15 -26.04 12.97
CA GLU A 62 -11.57 -27.32 12.39
C GLU A 62 -10.92 -28.52 13.09
N ARG A 63 -9.60 -28.45 13.36
CA ARG A 63 -8.88 -29.50 14.10
C ARG A 63 -9.45 -29.67 15.50
N ASN A 64 -9.64 -28.56 16.23
CA ASN A 64 -10.17 -28.58 17.58
C ASN A 64 -11.59 -29.16 17.62
N LEU A 65 -12.43 -28.82 16.64
CA LEU A 65 -13.78 -29.37 16.53
C LEU A 65 -13.75 -30.88 16.28
N ALA A 66 -12.92 -31.35 15.35
CA ALA A 66 -12.76 -32.77 15.07
C ALA A 66 -12.28 -33.56 16.31
N GLU A 67 -11.31 -33.02 17.07
CA GLU A 67 -10.86 -33.65 18.31
C GLU A 67 -11.96 -33.76 19.36
N VAL A 68 -12.78 -32.72 19.52
CA VAL A 68 -13.91 -32.72 20.45
C VAL A 68 -14.96 -33.73 20.02
N GLU A 69 -15.30 -33.78 18.74
CA GLU A 69 -16.24 -34.78 18.20
C GLU A 69 -15.74 -36.22 18.37
N ASP A 70 -14.43 -36.46 18.16
CA ASP A 70 -13.83 -37.78 18.35
C ASP A 70 -13.83 -38.20 19.83
N LYS A 71 -13.58 -37.26 20.75
CA LYS A 71 -13.70 -37.50 22.19
C LYS A 71 -15.15 -37.76 22.61
N ALA A 72 -16.12 -37.07 22.02
CA ALA A 72 -17.54 -37.27 22.31
C ALA A 72 -18.08 -38.61 21.77
N ARG A 73 -17.44 -39.18 20.74
CA ARG A 73 -17.81 -40.46 20.12
C ARG A 73 -17.17 -41.69 20.79
N ARG A 74 -16.16 -41.50 21.64
CA ARG A 74 -15.48 -42.57 22.41
C ARG A 74 -16.08 -42.70 23.80
#